data_AF-A0A150RD85-F1
#
_entry.id   AF-A0A150RD85-F1
#
_cell.length_a   1.000
_cell.length_b   1.000
_cell.length_c   1.000
_cell.angle_alpha   90.00
_cell.angle_beta   90.00
_cell.angle_gamma   90.00
#
_symmetry.space_group_name_H-M   'P 1'
#
loop_
_entity.id
_entity.type
_entity.pdbx_description
1 polymer ?
#
loop_
_entity_poly.entity_id
_entity_poly.type
_entity_poly.pdbx_seq_one_letter_code
_entity_poly.pdbx_strand_id
1 'polypeptide(L)'
;MIRLELAGAHTRVHSTLCGACPQGPTGCCASPPGVEWSDIGRIVSLGGASWLFEQIAAGSLRPGQRGLLILRVEPRGSDGRALPKRCAFHGHEGCTIPPERRAATCNYYVCDDAFAHGGEPRGAPEALAGRKAHDALVDFYGSWDLELADRIREGWPDGPPWNQDFLDWLGREYERLAVRAASARALKHG
;
A
#
# COMPACT_ATOMS: atom_id res chain seq x y z
N MET A 1 -6.58 14.36 -11.91
CA MET A 1 -7.98 14.12 -11.48
C MET A 1 -7.98 13.00 -10.47
N ILE A 2 -8.66 13.17 -9.33
CA ILE A 2 -8.82 12.12 -8.31
C ILE A 2 -10.13 11.38 -8.57
N ARG A 3 -10.11 10.04 -8.57
CA ARG A 3 -11.28 9.17 -8.69
C ARG A 3 -11.31 8.22 -7.49
N LEU A 4 -12.48 7.96 -6.93
CA LEU A 4 -12.63 7.08 -5.77
C LEU A 4 -13.46 5.84 -6.13
N GLU A 5 -12.96 4.66 -5.79
CA GLU A 5 -13.68 3.39 -5.89
C GLU A 5 -13.88 2.84 -4.47
N LEU A 6 -15.10 2.96 -3.95
CA LEU A 6 -15.43 2.52 -2.59
C LEU A 6 -15.71 1.01 -2.55
N ALA A 7 -14.93 0.28 -1.75
CA ALA A 7 -15.08 -1.17 -1.61
C ALA A 7 -14.67 -1.67 -0.20
N GLY A 8 -15.03 -0.91 0.84
CA GLY A 8 -14.66 -1.25 2.22
C GLY A 8 -13.14 -1.24 2.40
N ALA A 9 -12.57 -2.34 2.90
CA ALA A 9 -11.12 -2.53 3.00
C ALA A 9 -10.42 -2.57 1.62
N HIS A 10 -11.16 -2.77 0.54
CA HIS A 10 -10.63 -2.75 -0.83
C HIS A 10 -10.84 -1.40 -1.53
N THR A 11 -11.22 -0.36 -0.79
CA THR A 11 -11.38 0.99 -1.35
C THR A 11 -10.09 1.43 -2.03
N ARG A 12 -10.20 1.94 -3.25
CA ARG A 12 -9.09 2.45 -4.04
C ARG A 12 -9.30 3.93 -4.30
N VAL A 13 -8.30 4.73 -3.96
CA VAL A 13 -8.23 6.12 -4.44
C VAL A 13 -7.41 6.09 -5.71
N HIS A 14 -7.81 6.81 -6.76
CA HIS A 14 -7.21 6.90 -8.09
C HIS A 14 -6.80 8.34 -8.42
N SER A 15 -5.73 8.55 -9.17
CA SER A 15 -5.11 9.84 -9.53
C SER A 15 -4.20 9.73 -10.75
N THR A 16 -4.57 10.44 -11.81
CA THR A 16 -3.79 10.46 -13.06
C THR A 16 -2.41 11.14 -12.93
N LEU A 17 -2.08 11.74 -11.78
CA LEU A 17 -0.87 12.56 -11.60
C LEU A 17 0.43 11.75 -11.51
N CYS A 18 0.39 10.43 -11.39
CA CYS A 18 1.63 9.63 -11.32
C CYS A 18 2.43 9.64 -12.64
N GLY A 19 1.77 9.72 -13.80
CA GLY A 19 2.44 9.85 -15.12
C GLY A 19 2.88 11.29 -15.45
N ALA A 20 2.46 12.28 -14.66
CA ALA A 20 2.73 13.71 -14.86
C ALA A 20 3.08 14.41 -13.54
N CYS A 21 3.80 13.71 -12.65
CA CYS A 21 3.95 14.16 -11.28
C CYS A 21 4.79 15.45 -11.20
N PRO A 22 4.34 16.49 -10.48
CA PRO A 22 5.06 17.76 -10.34
C PRO A 22 6.42 17.60 -9.66
N GLN A 23 6.59 16.53 -8.87
CA GLN A 23 7.86 16.15 -8.22
C GLN A 23 8.83 15.43 -9.18
N GLY A 24 8.52 15.39 -10.48
CA GLY A 24 9.32 14.76 -11.52
C GLY A 24 8.80 13.39 -11.94
N PRO A 25 9.46 12.72 -12.92
CA PRO A 25 8.98 11.48 -13.54
C PRO A 25 8.89 10.29 -12.59
N THR A 26 9.30 10.46 -11.33
CA THR A 26 9.29 9.43 -10.27
C THR A 26 8.19 9.66 -9.25
N GLY A 27 7.68 10.89 -9.16
CA GLY A 27 6.71 11.31 -8.17
C GLY A 27 6.92 10.74 -6.76
N CYS A 28 5.81 10.33 -6.14
CA CYS A 28 5.75 9.66 -4.84
C CYS A 28 6.56 8.34 -4.75
N CYS A 29 6.98 7.74 -5.88
CA CYS A 29 7.89 6.59 -5.88
C CYS A 29 9.32 6.97 -5.45
N ALA A 30 9.61 8.25 -5.20
CA ALA A 30 10.83 8.67 -4.52
C ALA A 30 10.90 8.13 -3.08
N SER A 31 9.77 7.94 -2.40
CA SER A 31 9.72 7.33 -1.07
C SER A 31 8.48 6.44 -0.95
N PRO A 32 8.50 5.23 -1.57
CA PRO A 32 7.35 4.35 -1.49
C PRO A 32 7.13 3.92 -0.03
N PRO A 33 5.87 3.83 0.43
CA PRO A 33 5.60 3.23 1.73
C PRO A 33 5.96 1.74 1.70
N GLY A 34 6.15 1.15 2.88
CA GLY A 34 6.28 -0.29 3.01
C GLY A 34 4.98 -1.00 2.62
N VAL A 35 5.07 -2.32 2.44
CA VAL A 35 3.90 -3.19 2.43
C VAL A 35 3.74 -3.67 3.87
N GLU A 36 2.85 -3.01 4.62
CA GLU A 36 2.67 -3.29 6.06
C GLU A 36 1.93 -4.61 6.31
N TRP A 37 1.83 -5.06 7.56
CA TRP A 37 1.33 -6.40 7.90
C TRP A 37 -0.07 -6.70 7.36
N SER A 38 -0.99 -5.77 7.54
CA SER A 38 -2.37 -5.84 7.07
C SER A 38 -2.44 -5.83 5.54
N ASP A 39 -1.50 -5.17 4.87
CA ASP A 39 -1.37 -5.22 3.42
C ASP A 39 -0.85 -6.55 2.91
N ILE A 40 0.15 -7.13 3.57
CA ILE A 40 0.62 -8.47 3.24
C ILE A 40 -0.53 -9.47 3.41
N GLY A 41 -1.25 -9.41 4.53
CA GLY A 41 -2.42 -10.26 4.78
C GLY A 41 -3.51 -10.09 3.72
N ARG A 42 -3.82 -8.86 3.30
CA ARG A 42 -4.76 -8.61 2.20
C ARG A 42 -4.27 -9.19 0.88
N ILE A 43 -2.99 -9.02 0.57
CA ILE A 43 -2.41 -9.53 -0.67
C ILE A 43 -2.53 -11.05 -0.70
N VAL A 44 -2.24 -11.72 0.41
CA VAL A 44 -2.38 -13.17 0.54
C VAL A 44 -3.84 -13.62 0.42
N SER A 45 -4.78 -12.97 1.10
CA SER A 45 -6.21 -13.33 1.01
C SER A 45 -6.78 -13.15 -0.40
N LEU A 46 -6.18 -12.27 -1.21
CA LEU A 46 -6.48 -12.11 -2.64
C LEU A 46 -5.64 -13.05 -3.55
N GLY A 47 -5.05 -14.12 -3.01
CA GLY A 47 -4.26 -15.11 -3.76
C GLY A 47 -2.87 -14.64 -4.19
N GLY A 48 -2.25 -13.72 -3.45
CA GLY A 48 -1.00 -13.05 -3.83
C GLY A 48 0.27 -13.58 -3.17
N ALA A 49 0.20 -14.72 -2.49
CA ALA A 49 1.34 -15.31 -1.80
C ALA A 49 2.50 -15.61 -2.76
N SER A 50 2.23 -16.20 -3.94
CA SER A 50 3.26 -16.48 -4.95
C SER A 50 3.99 -15.21 -5.40
N TRP A 51 3.23 -14.14 -5.66
CA TRP A 51 3.80 -12.85 -6.03
C TRP A 51 4.72 -12.30 -4.94
N LEU A 52 4.31 -12.37 -3.65
CA LEU A 52 5.16 -11.95 -2.54
C LEU A 52 6.46 -12.74 -2.48
N PHE A 53 6.41 -14.07 -2.62
CA PHE A 53 7.62 -14.90 -2.66
C PHE A 53 8.53 -14.55 -3.83
N GLU A 54 7.98 -14.37 -5.03
CA GLU A 54 8.74 -13.93 -6.21
C GLU A 54 9.45 -12.59 -5.94
N GLN A 55 8.76 -11.62 -5.35
CA GLN A 55 9.35 -10.31 -5.09
C GLN A 55 10.38 -10.32 -3.95
N ILE A 56 10.19 -11.17 -2.94
CA ILE A 56 11.18 -11.38 -1.87
C ILE A 56 12.42 -12.06 -2.44
N ALA A 57 12.25 -13.12 -3.24
CA ALA A 57 13.35 -13.83 -3.89
C ALA A 57 14.13 -12.92 -4.86
N ALA A 58 13.43 -12.04 -5.58
CA ALA A 58 14.04 -11.03 -6.44
C ALA A 58 14.69 -9.86 -5.69
N GLY A 59 14.54 -9.77 -4.36
CA GLY A 59 15.03 -8.67 -3.53
C GLY A 59 14.31 -7.34 -3.73
N SER A 60 13.23 -7.32 -4.51
CA SER A 60 12.38 -6.13 -4.74
C SER A 60 11.54 -5.80 -3.52
N LEU A 61 11.21 -6.81 -2.71
CA LEU A 61 10.68 -6.70 -1.37
C LEU A 61 11.67 -7.32 -0.38
N ARG A 62 11.84 -6.71 0.80
CA ARG A 62 12.70 -7.25 1.86
C ARG A 62 11.99 -7.22 3.21
N PRO A 63 12.07 -8.29 4.01
CA PRO A 63 11.62 -8.27 5.39
C PRO A 63 12.12 -7.04 6.17
N GLY A 64 11.22 -6.43 6.93
CA GLY A 64 11.49 -5.33 7.84
C GLY A 64 10.60 -5.40 9.08
N GLN A 65 10.77 -4.46 10.00
CA GLN A 65 10.07 -4.47 11.29
C GLN A 65 8.54 -4.35 11.19
N ARG A 66 8.04 -3.72 10.12
CA ARG A 66 6.61 -3.44 9.92
C ARG A 66 6.00 -4.22 8.75
N GLY A 67 6.68 -5.24 8.24
CA GLY A 67 6.26 -5.97 7.04
C GLY A 67 7.38 -6.05 6.01
N LEU A 68 7.09 -5.64 4.78
CA LEU A 68 8.05 -5.66 3.67
C LEU A 68 8.45 -4.24 3.25
N LEU A 69 9.74 -4.03 3.09
CA LEU A 69 10.34 -2.82 2.55
C LEU A 69 10.49 -2.94 1.04
N ILE A 70 10.04 -1.91 0.32
CA ILE A 70 10.21 -1.84 -1.13
C ILE A 70 11.61 -1.35 -1.46
N LEU A 71 12.32 -2.08 -2.33
CA LEU A 71 13.65 -1.69 -2.81
C LEU A 71 13.59 -0.36 -3.56
N ARG A 72 14.61 0.48 -3.32
CA ARG A 72 14.85 1.70 -4.08
C ARG A 72 16.07 1.53 -4.99
N VAL A 73 15.91 1.80 -6.27
CA VAL A 73 16.90 1.62 -7.33
C VAL A 73 17.27 2.93 -7.99
N GLU A 74 18.49 3.01 -8.51
CA GLU A 74 18.91 4.16 -9.32
C GLU A 74 18.16 4.21 -10.66
N PRO A 75 17.78 5.39 -11.16
CA PRO A 75 17.14 5.53 -12.46
C PRO A 75 18.06 5.09 -13.60
N ARG A 76 17.61 4.17 -14.46
CA ARG A 76 18.35 3.82 -15.67
C ARG A 76 18.28 4.98 -16.68
N GLY A 77 19.43 5.36 -17.25
CA GLY A 77 19.51 6.38 -18.29
C GLY A 77 19.46 7.83 -17.82
N SER A 78 19.89 8.13 -16.58
CA SER A 78 20.08 9.53 -16.20
C SER A 78 21.31 10.11 -16.90
N ASP A 79 21.13 11.15 -17.70
CA ASP A 79 22.16 11.88 -18.47
C ASP A 79 23.17 12.63 -17.58
N GLY A 80 23.81 11.94 -16.63
CA GLY A 80 24.76 12.51 -15.67
C GLY A 80 24.14 13.34 -14.55
N ARG A 81 22.81 13.47 -14.47
CA ARG A 81 22.13 14.12 -13.33
C ARG A 81 21.72 13.07 -12.30
N ALA A 82 22.13 13.25 -11.04
CA ALA A 82 21.70 12.42 -9.92
C ALA A 82 20.19 12.59 -9.69
N LEU A 83 19.40 11.72 -10.32
CA LEU A 83 17.96 11.65 -10.06
C LEU A 83 17.73 10.87 -8.76
N PRO A 84 16.75 11.24 -7.93
CA PRO A 84 16.47 10.51 -6.70
C PRO A 84 16.12 9.03 -6.99
N LYS A 85 16.61 8.12 -6.13
CA LYS A 85 16.29 6.69 -6.19
C LYS A 85 14.78 6.46 -6.22
N ARG A 86 14.33 5.56 -7.10
CA ARG A 86 12.93 5.22 -7.35
C ARG A 86 12.58 3.88 -6.72
N CYS A 87 11.31 3.68 -6.39
CA CYS A 87 10.74 2.35 -6.18
C CYS A 87 11.14 1.38 -7.30
N ALA A 88 11.56 0.16 -6.95
CA ALA A 88 11.91 -0.90 -7.91
C ALA A 88 10.75 -1.26 -8.87
N PHE A 89 9.51 -0.98 -8.46
CA PHE A 89 8.32 -1.20 -9.28
C PHE A 89 7.93 0.00 -10.17
N HIS A 90 8.76 1.04 -10.26
CA HIS A 90 8.52 2.17 -11.15
C HIS A 90 8.96 1.85 -12.59
N GLY A 91 8.02 1.43 -13.43
CA GLY A 91 8.20 1.20 -14.87
C GLY A 91 8.07 2.47 -15.72
N HIS A 92 8.10 2.32 -17.04
CA HIS A 92 8.02 3.44 -17.99
C HIS A 92 6.66 4.15 -17.94
N GLU A 93 5.58 3.37 -17.78
CA GLU A 93 4.19 3.87 -17.71
C GLU A 93 3.71 4.10 -16.27
N GLY A 94 4.59 3.93 -15.28
CA GLY A 94 4.28 4.10 -13.85
C GLY A 94 4.41 2.81 -13.03
N CYS A 95 3.57 2.65 -12.00
CA CYS A 95 3.69 1.53 -11.05
C CYS A 95 3.31 0.20 -11.71
N THR A 96 4.24 -0.75 -11.66
CA THR A 96 4.10 -2.10 -12.24
C THR A 96 3.49 -3.11 -11.26
N ILE A 97 3.30 -2.75 -9.99
CA ILE A 97 2.58 -3.62 -9.04
C ILE A 97 1.12 -3.73 -9.49
N PRO A 98 0.53 -4.92 -9.63
CA PRO A 98 -0.90 -5.07 -9.90
C PRO A 98 -1.75 -4.41 -8.81
N PRO A 99 -2.90 -3.77 -9.11
CA PRO A 99 -3.69 -3.02 -8.13
C PRO A 99 -4.03 -3.78 -6.84
N GLU A 100 -4.35 -5.07 -6.93
CA GLU A 100 -4.65 -5.96 -5.82
C GLU A 100 -3.42 -6.36 -4.99
N ARG A 101 -2.21 -6.18 -5.55
CA ARG A 101 -0.92 -6.47 -4.90
C ARG A 101 -0.24 -5.24 -4.30
N ARG A 102 -0.77 -4.04 -4.55
CA ARG A 102 -0.28 -2.80 -3.94
C ARG A 102 -0.68 -2.77 -2.49
N ALA A 103 0.13 -2.21 -1.61
CA ALA A 103 -0.35 -1.82 -0.28
C ALA A 103 -1.55 -0.84 -0.42
N ALA A 104 -2.52 -0.89 0.48
CA ALA A 104 -3.75 -0.10 0.46
C ALA A 104 -3.44 1.38 0.66
N THR A 105 -2.38 1.66 1.42
CA THR A 105 -1.76 2.98 1.59
C THR A 105 -0.63 3.21 0.59
N CYS A 106 -0.25 2.21 -0.21
CA CYS A 106 0.77 2.36 -1.23
C CYS A 106 0.26 3.18 -2.40
N ASN A 107 0.98 4.28 -2.59
CA ASN A 107 0.80 5.28 -3.63
C ASN A 107 0.94 4.71 -5.04
N TYR A 108 -0.09 4.06 -5.53
CA TYR A 108 -0.81 4.76 -6.55
C TYR A 108 -2.00 5.34 -5.80
N TYR A 109 -1.90 6.60 -5.38
CA TYR A 109 -2.71 7.63 -6.02
C TYR A 109 -2.85 8.96 -5.27
N VAL A 110 -2.52 9.16 -4.00
CA VAL A 110 -2.56 10.55 -3.51
C VAL A 110 -1.57 10.87 -2.40
N CYS A 111 -0.35 11.28 -2.78
CA CYS A 111 0.46 12.06 -1.86
C CYS A 111 -0.20 13.42 -1.61
N ASP A 112 0.25 14.15 -0.59
CA ASP A 112 -0.29 15.48 -0.29
C ASP A 112 -0.24 16.42 -1.50
N ASP A 113 0.82 16.33 -2.32
CA ASP A 113 0.89 17.08 -3.58
C ASP A 113 -0.21 16.68 -4.56
N ALA A 114 -0.54 15.40 -4.67
CA ALA A 114 -1.59 14.96 -5.58
C ALA A 114 -2.98 15.43 -5.11
N PHE A 115 -3.22 15.57 -3.80
CA PHE A 115 -4.42 16.22 -3.28
C PHE A 115 -4.41 17.72 -3.56
N ALA A 116 -3.28 18.38 -3.30
CA ALA A 116 -3.09 19.80 -3.56
C ALA A 116 -3.33 20.15 -5.03
N HIS A 117 -2.68 19.43 -5.95
CA HIS A 117 -2.85 19.58 -7.40
C HIS A 117 -4.24 19.13 -7.86
N GLY A 118 -4.82 18.12 -7.21
CA GLY A 118 -6.19 17.67 -7.41
C GLY A 118 -7.26 18.72 -7.06
N GLY A 119 -6.88 19.82 -6.38
CA GLY A 119 -7.76 20.92 -6.03
C GLY A 119 -8.29 20.91 -4.61
N GLU A 120 -7.72 20.10 -3.71
CA GLU A 120 -8.09 20.08 -2.28
C GLU A 120 -8.07 21.49 -1.65
N PRO A 121 -7.01 22.32 -1.81
CA PRO A 121 -7.00 23.70 -1.28
C PRO A 121 -8.05 24.62 -1.87
N ARG A 122 -8.60 24.27 -3.05
CA ARG A 122 -9.68 25.01 -3.72
C ARG A 122 -11.07 24.42 -3.41
N GLY A 123 -11.15 23.43 -2.52
CA GLY A 123 -12.40 22.80 -2.14
C GLY A 123 -13.00 21.87 -3.21
N ALA A 124 -12.19 21.34 -4.13
CA ALA A 124 -12.67 20.40 -5.15
C ALA A 124 -13.31 19.16 -4.47
N PRO A 125 -14.60 18.87 -4.69
CA PRO A 125 -15.32 17.83 -3.95
C PRO A 125 -14.67 16.44 -4.02
N GLU A 126 -14.15 16.06 -5.18
CA GLU A 126 -13.51 14.77 -5.41
C GLU A 126 -12.17 14.65 -4.67
N ALA A 127 -11.43 15.75 -4.57
CA ALA A 127 -10.17 15.78 -3.82
C ALA A 127 -10.41 15.67 -2.31
N LEU A 128 -11.42 16.39 -1.79
CA LEU A 128 -11.82 16.31 -0.38
C LEU A 128 -12.36 14.92 -0.02
N ALA A 129 -13.21 14.33 -0.87
CA ALA A 129 -13.73 12.98 -0.67
C ALA A 129 -12.59 11.94 -0.72
N GLY A 130 -11.66 12.10 -1.65
CA GLY A 130 -10.45 11.27 -1.73
C GLY A 130 -9.59 11.36 -0.48
N ARG A 131 -9.38 12.56 0.08
CA ARG A 131 -8.61 12.79 1.31
C ARG A 131 -9.24 12.06 2.47
N LYS A 132 -10.52 12.29 2.67
CA LYS A 132 -11.29 11.64 3.74
C LYS A 132 -11.20 10.12 3.65
N ALA A 133 -11.30 9.55 2.44
CA ALA A 133 -11.18 8.11 2.23
C ALA A 133 -9.75 7.61 2.49
N HIS A 134 -8.74 8.34 2.04
CA HIS A 134 -7.34 8.03 2.29
C HIS A 134 -7.02 8.00 3.79
N ASP A 135 -7.39 9.04 4.54
CA ASP A 135 -7.12 9.13 5.97
C ASP A 135 -7.85 8.02 6.74
N ALA A 136 -9.10 7.73 6.36
CA ALA A 136 -9.84 6.62 6.94
C ALA A 136 -9.18 5.26 6.65
N LEU A 137 -8.57 5.07 5.47
CA LEU A 137 -7.82 3.85 5.16
C LEU A 137 -6.52 3.77 5.97
N VAL A 138 -5.77 4.86 6.10
CA VAL A 138 -4.55 4.91 6.91
C VAL A 138 -4.84 4.55 8.36
N ASP A 139 -5.86 5.17 8.97
CA ASP A 139 -6.26 4.87 10.35
C ASP A 139 -6.72 3.41 10.51
N PHE A 140 -7.51 2.93 9.55
CA PHE A 140 -8.06 1.57 9.58
C PHE A 140 -6.96 0.51 9.49
N TYR A 141 -6.09 0.62 8.48
CA TYR A 141 -4.96 -0.29 8.27
C TYR A 141 -3.94 -0.18 9.40
N GLY A 142 -3.60 1.03 9.82
CA GLY A 142 -2.64 1.24 10.92
C GLY A 142 -3.07 0.60 12.23
N SER A 143 -4.37 0.62 12.56
CA SER A 143 -4.88 -0.09 13.75
C SER A 143 -4.71 -1.61 13.64
N TRP A 144 -4.87 -2.16 12.43
CA TRP A 144 -4.70 -3.58 12.16
C TRP A 144 -3.23 -3.98 12.15
N ASP A 145 -2.35 -3.12 11.63
CA ASP A 145 -0.91 -3.35 11.62
C ASP A 145 -0.35 -3.48 13.04
N LEU A 146 -0.85 -2.68 13.99
CA LEU A 146 -0.51 -2.81 15.40
C LEU A 146 -0.99 -4.14 15.99
N GLU A 147 -2.27 -4.51 15.78
CA GLU A 147 -2.82 -5.78 16.28
C GLU A 147 -2.09 -6.99 15.67
N LEU A 148 -1.80 -6.95 14.37
CA LEU A 148 -1.06 -8.00 13.69
C LEU A 148 0.39 -8.08 14.18
N ALA A 149 1.06 -6.94 14.41
CA ALA A 149 2.42 -6.92 14.94
C ALA A 149 2.50 -7.55 16.34
N ASP A 150 1.52 -7.29 17.21
CA ASP A 150 1.44 -7.93 18.53
C ASP A 150 1.35 -9.46 18.40
N ARG A 151 0.43 -9.92 17.55
CA ARG A 151 0.21 -11.36 17.35
C ARG A 151 1.36 -12.06 16.64
N ILE A 152 2.05 -11.37 15.72
CA ILE A 152 3.27 -11.88 15.10
C ILE A 152 4.35 -12.07 16.15
N ARG A 153 4.55 -11.09 17.06
CA ARG A 153 5.54 -11.20 18.15
C ARG A 153 5.23 -12.34 19.11
N GLU A 154 3.96 -12.57 19.41
CA GLU A 154 3.52 -13.68 20.26
C GLU A 154 3.71 -15.05 19.59
N GLY A 155 3.35 -15.17 18.30
CA GLY A 155 3.42 -16.44 17.56
C GLY A 155 4.81 -16.79 17.03
N TRP A 156 5.65 -15.79 16.79
CA TRP A 156 6.99 -15.93 16.22
C TRP A 156 7.99 -15.01 16.96
N PRO A 157 8.38 -15.35 18.21
CA PRO A 157 9.27 -14.51 19.01
C PRO A 157 10.65 -14.30 18.36
N ASP A 158 11.12 -15.27 17.58
CA ASP A 158 12.39 -15.17 16.83
C ASP A 158 12.25 -14.44 15.48
N GLY A 159 11.04 -13.95 15.18
CA GLY A 159 10.68 -13.29 13.94
C GLY A 159 9.97 -14.20 12.93
N PRO A 160 9.21 -13.60 11.99
CA PRO A 160 8.42 -14.35 11.04
C PRO A 160 9.31 -15.16 10.08
N PRO A 161 8.96 -16.42 9.78
CA PRO A 161 9.79 -17.33 8.99
C PRO A 161 9.72 -17.04 7.48
N TRP A 162 8.82 -16.16 7.03
CA TRP A 162 8.60 -15.81 5.63
C TRP A 162 8.44 -17.04 4.71
N ASN A 163 7.69 -18.03 5.18
CA ASN A 163 7.31 -19.23 4.43
C ASN A 163 5.80 -19.23 4.14
N GLN A 164 5.32 -20.26 3.44
CA GLN A 164 3.90 -20.40 3.07
C GLN A 164 2.99 -20.38 4.31
N ASP A 165 3.33 -21.14 5.35
CA ASP A 165 2.51 -21.26 6.56
C ASP A 165 2.29 -19.90 7.25
N PHE A 166 3.35 -19.09 7.33
CA PHE A 166 3.26 -17.74 7.88
C PHE A 166 2.40 -16.81 7.03
N LEU A 167 2.58 -16.83 5.70
CA LEU A 167 1.75 -16.01 4.81
C LEU A 167 0.28 -16.43 4.88
N ASP A 168 -0.01 -17.73 4.87
CA ASP A 168 -1.38 -18.24 4.98
C ASP A 168 -2.02 -17.88 6.33
N TRP A 169 -1.26 -17.95 7.42
CA TRP A 169 -1.72 -17.45 8.71
C TRP A 169 -2.07 -15.96 8.64
N LEU A 170 -1.18 -15.13 8.08
CA LEU A 170 -1.39 -13.69 7.99
C LEU A 170 -2.60 -13.34 7.11
N GLY A 171 -2.83 -14.12 6.04
CA GLY A 171 -4.03 -14.03 5.20
C GLY A 171 -5.31 -14.30 5.99
N ARG A 172 -5.36 -15.39 6.76
CA ARG A 172 -6.50 -15.71 7.63
C ARG A 172 -6.74 -14.64 8.69
N GLU A 173 -5.66 -14.07 9.23
CA GLU A 173 -5.78 -13.00 10.22
C GLU A 173 -6.34 -11.70 9.65
N TYR A 174 -5.94 -11.34 8.45
CA TYR A 174 -6.56 -10.26 7.71
C TYR A 174 -8.06 -10.53 7.47
N GLU A 175 -8.44 -11.74 7.04
CA GLU A 175 -9.85 -12.10 6.82
C GLU A 175 -10.67 -11.99 8.10
N ARG A 176 -10.14 -12.46 9.24
CA ARG A 176 -10.78 -12.31 10.56
C ARG A 176 -11.03 -10.84 10.89
N LEU A 177 -10.03 -9.98 10.68
CA LEU A 177 -10.14 -8.53 10.90
C LEU A 177 -11.19 -7.89 9.98
N ALA A 178 -11.22 -8.30 8.70
CA ALA A 178 -12.19 -7.84 7.72
C ALA A 178 -13.62 -8.22 8.08
N VAL A 179 -13.86 -9.47 8.51
CA VAL A 179 -15.16 -9.92 9.00
C VAL A 179 -15.57 -9.13 10.24
N ARG A 180 -14.66 -8.92 11.20
CA ARG A 180 -14.93 -8.13 12.41
C ARG A 180 -15.36 -6.71 12.08
N ALA A 181 -14.68 -6.06 11.14
CA ALA A 181 -15.02 -4.70 10.72
C ALA A 181 -16.36 -4.63 9.95
N ALA A 182 -16.65 -5.61 9.10
CA ALA A 182 -17.94 -5.70 8.42
C ALA A 182 -19.10 -5.83 9.42
N SER A 183 -18.97 -6.71 10.41
CA SER A 183 -19.96 -6.91 11.48
C SER A 183 -20.16 -5.66 12.34
N ALA A 184 -19.08 -4.99 12.73
CA ALA A 184 -19.16 -3.74 13.49
C ALA A 184 -19.87 -2.62 12.72
N ARG A 185 -19.73 -2.60 11.38
CA ARG A 185 -20.43 -1.63 10.53
C ARG A 185 -21.91 -1.95 10.36
N ALA A 186 -22.28 -3.22 10.25
CA ALA A 186 -23.68 -3.66 10.19
C ALA A 186 -24.44 -3.25 11.47
N LEU A 187 -23.82 -3.41 12.65
CA LEU A 187 -24.41 -3.03 13.94
C LEU A 187 -24.58 -1.50 14.13
N LYS A 188 -23.82 -0.67 13.41
CA LYS A 188 -23.92 0.80 13.51
C LYS A 188 -24.98 1.40 12.58
N HIS A 189 -25.50 0.61 11.65
CA HIS A 189 -26.42 1.07 10.60
C HIS A 189 -27.73 0.27 10.51
N GLY A 190 -27.96 -0.67 11.43
CA GLY A 190 -29.24 -1.36 11.64
C GLY A 190 -29.91 -0.85 12.90
#